data_AF-A0A954FBG3-F1
#
_entry.id   AF-A0A954FBG3-F1
#
_cell.length_a   1.000
_cell.length_b   1.000
_cell.length_c   1.000
_cell.angle_alpha   90.00
_cell.angle_beta   90.00
_cell.angle_gamma   90.00
#
_symmetry.space_group_name_H-M   'P 1'
#
loop_
_entity.id
_entity.type
_entity.pdbx_description
1 polymer ?
#
loop_
_entity_poly.entity_id
_entity_poly.type
_entity_poly.pdbx_seq_one_letter_code
_entity_poly.pdbx_strand_id
1 'polypeptide(L)'
;RLTIVGPGFFMLFSGILVWVFSLFSTGGAVTQAGAPAEFAIARWQAVCLLCVLAAYILFSLRVAMASRHDFGEEHELPPLIESQVKYCLKLALMFFIGACLVVLGSRLLVTNAVQVARYFEVSELLIGLTILAVGTSLPEYTISVLSIVKGHGALGTGNIIGANVLNINMVIAICALIHPLPIQRQTVILDGPVVILLIVAMLGLSWRKKVISTSSGAVLLAIYIGYLLVATFGFASN
;
A
#
# COMPACT_ATOMS: atom_id res chain seq x y z
N ARG A 1 6.85 -17.13 -12.85
CA ARG A 1 5.87 -16.03 -13.14
C ARG A 1 4.94 -15.76 -11.94
N LEU A 2 5.18 -14.71 -11.12
CA LEU A 2 4.27 -14.35 -10.03
C LEU A 2 2.96 -13.78 -10.62
N THR A 3 1.91 -14.59 -10.66
CA THR A 3 0.59 -14.13 -11.07
C THR A 3 0.06 -13.12 -10.04
N ILE A 4 -0.22 -11.89 -10.50
CA ILE A 4 -0.94 -10.81 -9.79
C ILE A 4 -2.08 -11.35 -8.92
N VAL A 5 -2.74 -12.41 -9.39
CA VAL A 5 -3.89 -13.08 -8.77
C VAL A 5 -3.63 -13.54 -7.32
N GLY A 6 -2.46 -14.10 -6.99
CA GLY A 6 -2.20 -14.66 -5.65
C GLY A 6 -2.12 -13.56 -4.58
N PRO A 7 -1.11 -12.68 -4.63
CA PRO A 7 -1.02 -11.51 -3.75
C PRO A 7 -2.24 -10.58 -3.83
N GLY A 8 -2.84 -10.43 -5.02
CA GLY A 8 -4.01 -9.60 -5.21
C GLY A 8 -5.27 -10.13 -4.50
N PHE A 9 -5.41 -11.46 -4.31
CA PHE A 9 -6.49 -12.01 -3.50
C PHE A 9 -6.33 -11.66 -2.02
N PHE A 10 -5.11 -11.70 -1.48
CA PHE A 10 -4.84 -11.22 -0.12
C PHE A 10 -5.15 -9.72 0.01
N MET A 11 -4.84 -8.92 -1.01
CA MET A 11 -5.20 -7.50 -1.04
C MET A 11 -6.72 -7.30 -1.00
N LEU A 12 -7.48 -8.04 -1.81
CA LEU A 12 -8.94 -8.01 -1.82
C LEU A 12 -9.53 -8.43 -0.47
N PHE A 13 -9.06 -9.56 0.06
CA PHE A 13 -9.51 -10.09 1.34
C PHE A 13 -9.26 -9.08 2.47
N SER A 14 -8.07 -8.49 2.52
CA SER A 14 -7.71 -7.49 3.52
C SER A 14 -8.58 -6.23 3.38
N GLY A 15 -8.83 -5.76 2.15
CA GLY A 15 -9.70 -4.61 1.88
C GLY A 15 -11.15 -4.84 2.33
N ILE A 16 -11.72 -6.01 1.99
CA ILE A 16 -13.06 -6.41 2.45
C ILE A 16 -13.09 -6.50 3.97
N LEU A 17 -12.07 -7.12 4.58
CA LEU A 17 -12.01 -7.29 6.02
C LEU A 17 -11.98 -5.95 6.75
N VAL A 18 -11.14 -5.01 6.30
CA VAL A 18 -11.06 -3.65 6.86
C VAL A 18 -12.39 -2.91 6.69
N TRP A 19 -13.02 -3.00 5.51
CA TRP A 19 -14.32 -2.39 5.27
C TRP A 19 -15.42 -2.98 6.15
N VAL A 20 -15.45 -4.31 6.32
CA VAL A 20 -16.42 -4.96 7.22
C VAL A 20 -16.15 -4.58 8.67
N PHE A 21 -14.90 -4.52 9.09
CA PHE A 21 -14.53 -4.10 10.44
C PHE A 21 -14.90 -2.65 10.73
N SER A 22 -14.84 -1.77 9.72
CA SER A 22 -15.22 -0.37 9.88
C SER A 22 -16.73 -0.15 10.01
N LEU A 23 -17.59 -1.11 9.61
CA LEU A 23 -19.04 -1.01 9.76
C LEU A 23 -19.52 -1.11 11.22
N PHE A 24 -18.68 -1.59 12.15
CA PHE A 24 -19.08 -1.82 13.54
C PHE A 24 -18.17 -1.09 14.51
N SER A 25 -18.73 -0.20 15.35
CA SER A 25 -17.98 0.38 16.48
C SER A 25 -17.87 -0.66 17.61
N THR A 26 -16.73 -1.34 17.69
CA THR A 26 -16.51 -2.43 18.67
C THR A 26 -15.40 -2.13 19.68
N GLY A 27 -14.97 -0.87 19.82
CA GLY A 27 -13.70 -0.57 20.48
C GLY A 27 -13.62 0.67 21.36
N GLY A 28 -14.73 1.35 21.66
CA GLY A 28 -14.73 2.55 22.51
C GLY A 28 -13.83 3.68 21.97
N ALA A 29 -13.57 3.70 20.67
CA ALA A 29 -12.77 4.75 20.04
C ALA A 29 -13.47 6.09 20.20
N VAL A 30 -12.67 7.12 20.41
CA VAL A 30 -13.16 8.48 20.62
C VAL A 30 -12.71 9.33 19.44
N THR A 31 -13.64 10.14 18.92
CA THR A 31 -13.32 11.16 17.92
C THR A 31 -12.43 12.23 18.52
N GLN A 32 -11.81 13.08 17.69
CA GLN A 32 -11.00 14.20 18.19
C GLN A 32 -11.77 15.17 19.10
N ALA A 33 -13.10 15.20 19.00
CA ALA A 33 -13.98 15.99 19.86
C ALA A 33 -14.33 15.32 21.20
N GLY A 34 -13.78 14.14 21.50
CA GLY A 34 -14.08 13.41 22.74
C GLY A 34 -15.42 12.66 22.75
N ALA A 35 -16.16 12.67 21.63
CA ALA A 35 -17.39 11.89 21.45
C ALA A 35 -17.07 10.44 21.00
N PRO A 36 -17.88 9.44 21.42
CA PRO A 36 -17.72 8.06 20.96
C PRO A 36 -17.86 7.99 19.43
N ALA A 37 -16.92 7.31 18.78
CA ALA A 37 -16.91 7.17 17.33
C ALA A 37 -17.99 6.20 16.86
N GLU A 38 -18.77 6.63 15.87
CA GLU A 38 -19.80 5.82 15.20
C GLU A 38 -19.19 4.61 14.47
N PHE A 39 -17.99 4.78 13.91
CA PHE A 39 -17.23 3.74 13.22
C PHE A 39 -15.80 3.70 13.74
N ALA A 40 -15.27 2.52 14.04
CA ALA A 40 -13.91 2.39 14.53
C ALA A 40 -13.30 1.01 14.35
N ILE A 41 -11.97 0.97 14.21
CA ILE A 41 -11.20 -0.28 14.26
C ILE A 41 -10.71 -0.51 15.69
N ALA A 42 -11.18 -1.61 16.29
CA ALA A 42 -10.79 -2.07 17.61
C ALA A 42 -9.45 -2.81 17.61
N ARG A 43 -8.83 -2.93 18.79
CA ARG A 43 -7.55 -3.63 18.96
C ARG A 43 -7.59 -5.10 18.54
N TRP A 44 -8.70 -5.80 18.78
CA TRP A 44 -8.82 -7.22 18.39
C TRP A 44 -8.91 -7.39 16.87
N GLN A 45 -9.58 -6.46 16.17
CA GLN A 45 -9.64 -6.41 14.71
C GLN A 45 -8.24 -6.18 14.12
N ALA A 46 -7.43 -5.37 14.78
CA ALA A 46 -6.03 -5.17 14.43
C ALA A 46 -5.20 -6.46 14.55
N VAL A 47 -5.42 -7.26 15.61
CA VAL A 47 -4.77 -8.58 15.73
C VAL A 47 -5.17 -9.49 14.57
N CYS A 48 -6.44 -9.50 14.17
CA CYS A 48 -6.89 -10.26 13.00
C CYS A 48 -6.15 -9.83 11.72
N LEU A 49 -5.99 -8.52 11.47
CA LEU A 49 -5.24 -8.00 10.33
C LEU A 49 -3.76 -8.43 10.36
N LEU A 50 -3.12 -8.46 11.53
CA LEU A 50 -1.76 -8.99 11.66
C LEU A 50 -1.68 -10.49 11.38
N CYS A 51 -2.69 -11.28 11.76
CA CYS A 51 -2.75 -12.70 11.39
C CYS A 51 -2.87 -12.89 9.88
N VAL A 52 -3.66 -12.06 9.19
CA VAL A 52 -3.77 -12.06 7.73
C VAL A 52 -2.44 -11.69 7.08
N LEU A 53 -1.75 -10.67 7.61
CA LEU A 53 -0.42 -10.28 7.17
C LEU A 53 0.59 -11.42 7.32
N ALA A 54 0.61 -12.10 8.47
CA ALA A 54 1.47 -13.25 8.70
C ALA A 54 1.18 -14.38 7.71
N ALA A 55 -0.10 -14.68 7.46
CA ALA A 55 -0.50 -15.67 6.45
C ALA A 55 -0.05 -15.28 5.03
N TYR A 56 -0.16 -14.00 4.66
CA TYR A 56 0.33 -13.48 3.39
C TYR A 56 1.86 -13.64 3.26
N ILE A 57 2.62 -13.28 4.29
CA ILE A 57 4.09 -13.43 4.29
C ILE A 57 4.46 -14.91 4.16
N LEU A 58 3.84 -15.79 4.94
CA LEU A 58 4.10 -17.24 4.86
C LEU A 58 3.74 -17.81 3.48
N PHE A 59 2.62 -17.40 2.90
CA PHE A 59 2.23 -17.77 1.54
C PHE A 59 3.28 -17.30 0.52
N SER A 60 3.68 -16.03 0.59
CA SER A 60 4.68 -15.43 -0.30
C SER A 60 6.04 -16.14 -0.19
N LEU A 61 6.49 -16.44 1.04
CA LEU A 61 7.71 -17.20 1.28
C LEU A 61 7.63 -18.62 0.71
N ARG A 62 6.50 -19.32 0.87
CA ARG A 62 6.30 -20.65 0.29
C ARG A 62 6.37 -20.61 -1.23
N VAL A 63 5.69 -19.65 -1.86
CA VAL A 63 5.72 -19.47 -3.32
C VAL A 63 7.13 -19.14 -3.80
N ALA A 64 7.86 -18.26 -3.10
CA ALA A 64 9.23 -17.90 -3.43
C ALA A 64 10.19 -19.09 -3.33
N MET A 65 10.06 -19.90 -2.26
CA MET A 65 10.88 -21.11 -2.09
C MET A 65 10.55 -22.20 -3.12
N ALA A 66 9.28 -22.36 -3.50
CA ALA A 66 8.88 -23.29 -4.55
C ALA A 66 9.33 -22.84 -5.95
N SER A 67 9.51 -21.53 -6.15
CA SER A 67 9.89 -20.92 -7.43
C SER A 67 11.40 -20.68 -7.56
N ARG A 68 12.24 -21.28 -6.69
CA ARG A 68 13.71 -21.10 -6.65
C ARG A 68 14.42 -21.39 -7.99
N HIS A 69 13.75 -22.05 -8.92
CA HIS A 69 14.26 -22.43 -10.25
C HIS A 69 13.78 -21.52 -11.40
N ASP A 70 12.91 -20.52 -11.15
CA ASP A 70 12.21 -19.71 -12.19
C ASP A 70 12.44 -18.19 -12.05
N PHE A 71 13.32 -17.75 -11.13
CA PHE A 71 13.80 -16.37 -11.09
C PHE A 71 14.86 -16.18 -12.17
N GLY A 72 14.40 -15.87 -13.38
CA GLY A 72 15.09 -15.18 -14.48
C GLY A 72 16.59 -15.46 -14.65
N GLU A 73 16.93 -16.12 -15.76
CA GLU A 73 18.28 -16.35 -16.28
C GLU A 73 19.11 -15.08 -16.62
N GLU A 74 18.68 -13.89 -16.21
CA GLU A 74 19.55 -12.70 -16.15
C GLU A 74 20.16 -12.61 -14.76
N HIS A 75 20.94 -13.63 -14.38
CA HIS A 75 21.94 -13.40 -13.35
C HIS A 75 22.98 -12.48 -14.01
N GLU A 76 23.01 -11.19 -13.62
CA GLU A 76 24.29 -10.52 -13.51
C GLU A 76 25.13 -11.45 -12.64
N LEU A 77 25.99 -12.25 -13.27
CA LEU A 77 26.87 -13.16 -12.55
C LEU A 77 27.51 -12.31 -11.46
N PRO A 78 27.42 -12.72 -10.17
CA PRO A 78 28.10 -11.98 -9.13
C PRO A 78 29.53 -11.83 -9.62
N PRO A 79 30.07 -10.60 -9.67
CA PRO A 79 31.36 -10.35 -10.30
C PRO A 79 32.37 -11.37 -9.74
N LEU A 80 33.33 -11.84 -10.53
CA LEU A 80 34.36 -12.74 -10.00
C LEU A 80 35.07 -12.02 -8.84
N ILE A 81 34.68 -12.35 -7.62
CA ILE A 81 35.10 -11.67 -6.39
C ILE A 81 36.12 -12.54 -5.69
N GLU A 82 37.25 -11.92 -5.31
CA GLU A 82 38.36 -12.51 -4.53
C GLU A 82 37.96 -12.96 -3.11
N SER A 83 36.85 -12.45 -2.55
CA SER A 83 36.28 -12.84 -1.25
C SER A 83 34.76 -12.64 -1.18
N GLN A 84 34.00 -13.75 -1.14
CA GLN A 84 32.53 -13.76 -1.03
C GLN A 84 32.01 -12.91 0.16
N VAL A 85 32.74 -12.91 1.28
CA VAL A 85 32.38 -12.14 2.49
C VAL A 85 32.39 -10.63 2.23
N LYS A 86 33.40 -10.12 1.52
CA LYS A 86 33.50 -8.68 1.21
C LYS A 86 32.34 -8.21 0.34
N TYR A 87 31.88 -9.06 -0.58
CA TYR A 87 30.73 -8.73 -1.44
C TYR A 87 29.41 -8.73 -0.67
N CYS A 88 29.13 -9.76 0.11
CA CYS A 88 27.94 -9.78 0.97
C CYS A 88 27.91 -8.57 1.92
N LEU A 89 29.05 -8.20 2.51
CA LEU A 89 29.16 -7.03 3.36
C LEU A 89 28.90 -5.73 2.58
N LYS A 90 29.44 -5.60 1.35
CA LYS A 90 29.17 -4.46 0.47
C LYS A 90 27.68 -4.34 0.16
N LEU A 91 27.01 -5.43 -0.21
CA LEU A 91 25.57 -5.43 -0.48
C LEU A 91 24.76 -5.05 0.75
N ALA A 92 25.04 -5.65 1.91
CA ALA A 92 24.36 -5.33 3.15
C ALA A 92 24.54 -3.84 3.50
N LEU A 93 25.76 -3.32 3.39
CA LEU A 93 26.05 -1.91 3.62
C LEU A 93 25.26 -1.00 2.66
N MET A 94 25.29 -1.28 1.36
CA MET A 94 24.54 -0.50 0.36
C MET A 94 23.03 -0.55 0.62
N PHE A 95 22.49 -1.71 1.03
CA PHE A 95 21.09 -1.87 1.39
C PHE A 95 20.71 -0.98 2.59
N PHE A 96 21.48 -1.03 3.69
CA PHE A 96 21.19 -0.21 4.87
C PHE A 96 21.39 1.28 4.63
N ILE A 97 22.39 1.69 3.84
CA ILE A 97 22.55 3.09 3.42
C ILE A 97 21.33 3.54 2.62
N GLY A 98 20.90 2.74 1.64
CA GLY A 98 19.71 3.03 0.84
C GLY A 98 18.45 3.16 1.70
N ALA A 99 18.21 2.22 2.61
CA ALA A 99 17.08 2.26 3.54
C ALA A 99 17.10 3.52 4.42
N CYS A 100 18.26 3.90 4.95
CA CYS A 100 18.43 5.11 5.75
C CYS A 100 18.11 6.37 4.92
N LEU A 101 18.62 6.45 3.69
CA LEU A 101 18.33 7.57 2.79
C LEU A 101 16.84 7.67 2.42
N VAL A 102 16.15 6.54 2.24
CA VAL A 102 14.70 6.53 2.00
C VAL A 102 13.94 7.07 3.21
N VAL A 103 14.30 6.65 4.43
CA VAL A 103 13.67 7.15 5.66
C VAL A 103 13.93 8.65 5.88
N LEU A 104 15.17 9.09 5.66
CA LEU A 104 15.53 10.50 5.77
C LEU A 104 14.82 11.34 4.69
N GLY A 105 14.81 10.86 3.45
CA GLY A 105 14.15 11.51 2.31
C GLY A 105 12.65 11.63 2.51
N SER A 106 11.98 10.56 2.95
CA SER A 106 10.54 10.59 3.24
C SER A 106 10.23 11.57 4.38
N ARG A 107 11.01 11.56 5.47
CA ARG A 107 10.84 12.52 6.57
C ARG A 107 11.02 13.97 6.13
N LEU A 108 12.04 14.26 5.33
CA LEU A 108 12.27 15.60 4.77
C LEU A 108 11.10 16.02 3.89
N LEU A 109 10.64 15.15 2.99
CA LEU A 109 9.53 15.44 2.08
C LEU A 109 8.25 15.76 2.85
N VAL A 110 7.88 14.91 3.82
CA VAL A 110 6.69 15.08 4.68
C VAL A 110 6.76 16.39 5.47
N THR A 111 7.87 16.64 6.16
CA THR A 111 7.99 17.80 7.06
C THR A 111 7.94 19.12 6.28
N ASN A 112 8.65 19.19 5.15
CA ASN A 112 8.67 20.40 4.33
C ASN A 112 7.34 20.61 3.59
N ALA A 113 6.67 19.54 3.14
CA ALA A 113 5.33 19.63 2.55
C ALA A 113 4.32 20.27 3.52
N VAL A 114 4.34 19.84 4.80
CA VAL A 114 3.48 20.42 5.83
C VAL A 114 3.82 21.90 6.07
N GLN A 115 5.10 22.28 6.10
CA GLN A 115 5.50 23.68 6.27
C GLN A 115 5.05 24.57 5.11
N VAL A 116 5.24 24.12 3.86
CA VAL A 116 4.80 24.84 2.66
C VAL A 116 3.29 25.04 2.71
N ALA A 117 2.52 24.00 3.01
CA ALA A 117 1.08 24.12 3.00
C ALA A 117 0.52 24.94 4.17
N ARG A 118 1.18 24.95 5.34
CA ARG A 118 0.89 25.92 6.41
C ARG A 118 1.15 27.36 5.98
N TYR A 119 2.22 27.60 5.20
CA TYR A 119 2.49 28.93 4.64
C TYR A 119 1.40 29.40 3.68
N PHE A 120 0.78 28.48 2.93
CA PHE A 120 -0.38 28.76 2.06
C PHE A 120 -1.74 28.66 2.76
N GLU A 121 -1.77 28.59 4.11
CA GLU A 121 -3.00 28.50 4.91
C GLU A 121 -3.93 27.33 4.53
N VAL A 122 -3.35 26.25 4.00
CA VAL A 122 -4.09 25.04 3.64
C VAL A 122 -4.31 24.18 4.89
N SER A 123 -5.51 23.60 5.02
CA SER A 123 -5.86 22.76 6.17
C SER A 123 -4.98 21.51 6.26
N GLU A 124 -4.62 21.12 7.49
CA GLU A 124 -3.80 19.91 7.75
C GLU A 124 -4.43 18.63 7.18
N LEU A 125 -5.77 18.59 7.15
CA LEU A 125 -6.52 17.50 6.55
C LEU A 125 -6.30 17.42 5.03
N LEU A 126 -6.35 18.55 4.31
CA LEU A 126 -6.09 18.55 2.87
C LEU A 126 -4.63 18.16 2.56
N ILE A 127 -3.68 18.60 3.38
CA ILE A 127 -2.26 18.22 3.28
C ILE A 127 -2.10 16.70 3.43
N GLY A 128 -2.74 16.14 4.46
CA GLY A 128 -2.72 14.71 4.77
C GLY A 128 -3.27 13.85 3.63
N LEU A 129 -4.39 14.28 3.04
CA LEU A 129 -5.06 13.56 1.95
C LEU A 129 -4.37 13.71 0.59
N THR A 130 -3.53 14.72 0.39
CA THR A 130 -2.93 15.04 -0.92
C THR A 130 -1.41 14.92 -0.93
N ILE A 131 -0.69 15.96 -0.52
CA ILE A 131 0.76 16.06 -0.63
C ILE A 131 1.44 14.98 0.22
N LEU A 132 0.90 14.71 1.40
CA LEU A 132 1.44 13.67 2.28
C LEU A 132 1.22 12.26 1.71
N ALA A 133 0.00 11.98 1.23
CA ALA A 133 -0.34 10.70 0.61
C ALA A 133 0.52 10.43 -0.64
N VAL A 134 0.65 11.41 -1.53
CA VAL A 134 1.52 11.31 -2.71
C VAL A 134 2.98 11.18 -2.29
N GLY A 135 3.42 12.04 -1.36
CA GLY A 135 4.79 12.11 -0.87
C GLY A 135 5.33 10.82 -0.31
N THR A 136 4.52 10.13 0.49
CA THR A 136 4.87 8.84 1.09
C THR A 136 4.83 7.69 0.10
N SER A 137 4.08 7.79 -0.99
CA SER A 137 3.95 6.75 -2.03
C SER A 137 4.91 6.94 -3.22
N LEU A 138 5.59 8.09 -3.30
CA LEU A 138 6.57 8.40 -4.36
C LEU A 138 7.75 7.43 -4.41
N PRO A 139 8.37 7.01 -3.28
CA PRO A 139 9.46 6.04 -3.32
C PRO A 139 9.02 4.70 -3.94
N GLU A 140 7.87 4.16 -3.52
CA GLU A 140 7.32 2.90 -4.03
C GLU A 140 6.93 3.03 -5.51
N TYR A 141 6.33 4.17 -5.88
CA TYR A 141 6.00 4.47 -7.27
C TYR A 141 7.26 4.47 -8.14
N THR A 142 8.32 5.15 -7.69
CA THR A 142 9.60 5.25 -8.40
C THR A 142 10.23 3.87 -8.62
N ILE A 143 10.27 3.02 -7.58
CA ILE A 143 10.79 1.65 -7.67
C ILE A 143 9.98 0.81 -8.67
N SER A 144 8.65 0.92 -8.60
CA SER A 144 7.75 0.15 -9.46
C SER A 144 7.87 0.58 -10.93
N VAL A 145 7.93 1.88 -11.22
CA VAL A 145 8.12 2.40 -12.57
C VAL A 145 9.50 2.02 -13.10
N LEU A 146 10.56 2.22 -12.32
CA LEU A 146 11.93 1.94 -12.77
C LEU A 146 12.12 0.45 -13.07
N SER A 147 11.56 -0.45 -12.26
CA SER A 147 11.62 -1.90 -12.52
C SER A 147 10.87 -2.26 -13.80
N ILE A 148 9.70 -1.68 -14.06
CA ILE A 148 8.97 -1.91 -15.32
C ILE A 148 9.75 -1.39 -16.53
N VAL A 149 10.30 -0.17 -16.45
CA VAL A 149 11.11 0.45 -17.52
C VAL A 149 12.37 -0.37 -17.81
N LYS A 150 12.97 -0.98 -16.79
CA LYS A 150 14.11 -1.91 -16.94
C LYS A 150 13.72 -3.32 -17.40
N GLY A 151 12.48 -3.56 -17.83
CA GLY A 151 12.01 -4.87 -18.28
C GLY A 151 11.65 -5.86 -17.16
N HIS A 152 11.80 -5.46 -15.89
CA HIS A 152 11.52 -6.27 -14.71
C HIS A 152 10.06 -6.10 -14.22
N GLY A 153 9.08 -6.21 -15.12
CA GLY A 153 7.68 -5.91 -14.83
C GLY A 153 7.04 -6.77 -13.73
N ALA A 154 7.49 -8.02 -13.57
CA ALA A 154 7.02 -8.90 -12.48
C ALA A 154 7.47 -8.39 -11.10
N LEU A 155 8.67 -7.81 -11.00
CA LEU A 155 9.18 -7.21 -9.76
C LEU A 155 8.40 -5.93 -9.43
N GLY A 156 8.14 -5.08 -10.42
CA GLY A 156 7.39 -3.85 -10.24
C GLY A 156 5.95 -4.08 -9.80
N THR A 157 5.24 -4.98 -10.48
CA THR A 157 3.86 -5.35 -10.10
C THR A 157 3.79 -6.03 -8.72
N GLY A 158 4.78 -6.88 -8.39
CA GLY A 158 4.92 -7.47 -7.06
C GLY A 158 5.11 -6.42 -5.96
N ASN A 159 5.91 -5.38 -6.23
CA ASN A 159 6.12 -4.28 -5.30
C ASN A 159 4.82 -3.50 -5.04
N ILE A 160 4.08 -3.13 -6.08
CA ILE A 160 2.80 -2.38 -5.95
C ILE A 160 1.80 -3.15 -5.09
N ILE A 161 1.57 -4.42 -5.41
CA ILE A 161 0.57 -5.24 -4.70
C ILE A 161 1.04 -5.52 -3.27
N GLY A 162 2.32 -5.86 -3.10
CA GLY A 162 2.90 -6.13 -1.79
C GLY A 162 2.83 -4.93 -0.85
N ALA A 163 3.20 -3.74 -1.33
CA ALA A 163 3.13 -2.50 -0.55
C ALA A 163 1.69 -2.18 -0.12
N ASN A 164 0.70 -2.37 -0.99
CA ASN A 164 -0.70 -2.16 -0.64
C ASN A 164 -1.20 -3.18 0.40
N VAL A 165 -0.81 -4.45 0.29
CA VAL A 165 -1.15 -5.47 1.31
C VAL A 165 -0.53 -5.11 2.66
N LEU A 166 0.72 -4.64 2.68
CA LEU A 166 1.38 -4.15 3.90
C LEU A 166 0.67 -2.92 4.46
N ASN A 167 0.31 -1.94 3.64
CA ASN A 167 -0.36 -0.73 4.10
C ASN A 167 -1.74 -1.03 4.71
N ILE A 168 -2.54 -1.88 4.05
CA ILE A 168 -3.87 -2.25 4.54
C ILE A 168 -3.78 -3.05 5.85
N ASN A 169 -2.85 -4.00 5.97
CA ASN A 169 -2.79 -4.85 7.16
C ASN A 169 -1.89 -4.28 8.25
N MET A 170 -0.63 -3.98 7.93
CA MET A 170 0.39 -3.60 8.91
C MET A 170 0.14 -2.21 9.48
N VAL A 171 -0.04 -1.20 8.62
CA VAL A 171 -0.17 0.19 9.08
C VAL A 171 -1.45 0.36 9.87
N ILE A 172 -2.59 -0.07 9.31
CA ILE A 172 -3.89 0.01 10.00
C ILE A 172 -3.86 -0.76 11.32
N ALA A 173 -3.33 -1.99 11.35
CA ALA A 173 -3.29 -2.77 12.58
C ALA A 173 -2.39 -2.15 13.65
N ILE A 174 -1.19 -1.70 13.30
CA ILE A 174 -0.29 -1.08 14.27
C ILE A 174 -0.92 0.19 14.84
N CYS A 175 -1.51 1.04 14.01
CA CYS A 175 -2.22 2.23 14.46
C CYS A 175 -3.36 1.87 15.42
N ALA A 176 -4.23 0.91 15.04
CA ALA A 176 -5.38 0.48 15.84
C ALA A 176 -4.99 -0.25 17.15
N LEU A 177 -3.83 -0.91 17.20
CA LEU A 177 -3.29 -1.50 18.43
C LEU A 177 -2.86 -0.43 19.44
N ILE A 178 -2.17 0.61 18.97
CA ILE A 178 -1.74 1.74 19.80
C ILE A 178 -2.98 2.46 20.32
N HIS A 179 -3.84 2.94 19.42
CA HIS A 179 -5.07 3.65 19.73
C HIS A 179 -6.21 3.19 18.81
N PRO A 180 -7.38 2.80 19.33
CA PRO A 180 -8.54 2.47 18.50
C PRO A 180 -8.79 3.55 17.45
N LEU A 181 -8.89 3.16 16.19
CA LEU A 181 -8.86 4.10 15.06
C LEU A 181 -10.28 4.55 14.73
N PRO A 182 -10.69 5.81 15.00
CA PRO A 182 -11.99 6.31 14.57
C PRO A 182 -12.01 6.46 13.05
N ILE A 183 -13.09 6.02 12.41
CA ILE A 183 -13.27 6.08 10.95
C ILE A 183 -14.38 7.07 10.62
N GLN A 184 -14.15 7.87 9.58
CA GLN A 184 -15.15 8.82 9.09
C GLN A 184 -16.22 8.10 8.28
N ARG A 185 -17.46 8.61 8.35
CA ARG A 185 -18.60 8.06 7.62
C ARG A 185 -18.36 7.99 6.09
N GLN A 186 -17.68 9.00 5.53
CA GLN A 186 -17.29 9.01 4.11
C GLN A 186 -16.42 7.79 3.76
N THR A 187 -15.46 7.43 4.61
CA THR A 187 -14.57 6.29 4.38
C THR A 187 -15.29 4.95 4.39
N VAL A 188 -16.33 4.82 5.21
CA VAL A 188 -17.15 3.58 5.28
C VAL A 188 -18.08 3.47 4.08
N ILE A 189 -18.75 4.55 3.68
CA ILE A 189 -19.81 4.53 2.67
C ILE A 189 -19.27 4.64 1.25
N LEU A 190 -18.20 5.43 1.03
CA LEU A 190 -17.66 5.70 -0.29
C LEU A 190 -16.28 5.05 -0.49
N ASP A 191 -15.29 5.41 0.31
CA ASP A 191 -13.89 5.05 0.03
C ASP A 191 -13.68 3.52 0.08
N GLY A 192 -14.22 2.85 1.11
CA GLY A 192 -14.12 1.41 1.29
C GLY A 192 -14.69 0.60 0.09
N PRO A 193 -15.97 0.79 -0.28
CA PRO A 193 -16.55 0.11 -1.43
C PRO A 193 -15.83 0.40 -2.75
N VAL A 194 -15.38 1.64 -2.96
CA VAL A 194 -14.64 2.02 -4.18
C VAL A 194 -13.28 1.34 -4.24
N VAL A 195 -12.55 1.27 -3.12
CA VAL A 195 -11.28 0.52 -3.07
C VAL A 195 -11.51 -0.94 -3.41
N ILE A 196 -12.52 -1.58 -2.83
CA ILE A 196 -12.87 -2.98 -3.15
C ILE A 196 -13.21 -3.12 -4.64
N LEU A 197 -14.01 -2.22 -5.20
CA LEU A 197 -14.34 -2.20 -6.63
C LEU A 197 -13.09 -2.10 -7.52
N LEU A 198 -12.15 -1.21 -7.19
CA LEU A 198 -10.89 -1.05 -7.92
C LEU A 198 -10.04 -2.33 -7.87
N ILE A 199 -9.97 -2.99 -6.70
CA ILE A 199 -9.24 -4.25 -6.55
C ILE A 199 -9.89 -5.36 -7.39
N VAL A 200 -11.22 -5.49 -7.33
CA VAL A 200 -11.97 -6.47 -8.13
C VAL A 200 -11.80 -6.20 -9.62
N ALA A 201 -11.90 -4.94 -10.05
CA ALA A 201 -11.67 -4.55 -11.44
C ALA A 201 -10.24 -4.89 -11.89
N MET A 202 -9.24 -4.59 -11.07
CA MET A 202 -7.83 -4.92 -11.34
C MET A 202 -7.64 -6.43 -11.50
N LEU A 203 -8.19 -7.23 -10.57
CA LEU A 203 -8.11 -8.69 -10.61
C LEU A 203 -8.85 -9.28 -11.82
N GLY A 204 -10.05 -8.77 -12.13
CA GLY A 204 -10.86 -9.21 -13.27
C GLY A 204 -10.19 -8.93 -14.61
N LEU A 205 -9.66 -7.72 -14.79
CA LEU A 205 -8.90 -7.33 -15.99
C LEU A 205 -7.61 -8.14 -16.14
N SER A 206 -6.97 -8.50 -15.03
CA SER A 206 -5.72 -9.28 -15.02
C SER A 206 -5.93 -10.79 -15.19
N TRP A 207 -7.14 -11.29 -15.01
CA TRP A 207 -7.43 -12.74 -14.96
C TRP A 207 -7.07 -13.46 -16.27
N ARG A 208 -7.38 -12.88 -17.43
CA ARG A 208 -7.18 -13.54 -18.73
C ARG A 208 -5.75 -13.46 -19.26
N LYS A 209 -5.08 -12.32 -19.10
CA LYS A 209 -3.77 -12.06 -19.74
C LYS A 209 -2.59 -12.13 -18.77
N LYS A 210 -2.84 -12.27 -17.45
CA LYS A 210 -1.81 -12.22 -16.39
C LYS A 210 -0.92 -10.96 -16.43
N VAL A 211 -1.35 -9.94 -17.18
CA VAL A 211 -0.66 -8.67 -17.44
C VAL A 211 -1.74 -7.59 -17.55
N ILE A 212 -1.49 -6.43 -16.95
CA ILE A 212 -2.35 -5.25 -17.09
C ILE A 212 -1.93 -4.51 -18.37
N SER A 213 -2.82 -4.44 -19.35
CA SER A 213 -2.58 -3.63 -20.55
C SER A 213 -2.74 -2.14 -20.25
N THR A 214 -2.17 -1.27 -21.09
CA THR A 214 -2.37 0.18 -21.03
C THR A 214 -3.86 0.57 -21.04
N SER A 215 -4.68 -0.12 -21.84
CA SER A 215 -6.14 0.11 -21.85
C SER A 215 -6.80 -0.27 -20.52
N SER A 216 -6.35 -1.35 -19.88
CA SER A 216 -6.86 -1.76 -18.56
C SER A 216 -6.45 -0.76 -17.48
N GLY A 217 -5.22 -0.23 -17.56
CA GLY A 217 -4.74 0.85 -16.70
C GLY A 217 -5.55 2.15 -16.87
N ALA A 218 -5.89 2.52 -18.11
CA ALA A 218 -6.72 3.68 -18.40
C ALA A 218 -8.14 3.56 -17.80
N VAL A 219 -8.74 2.36 -17.85
CA VAL A 219 -10.03 2.09 -17.21
C VAL A 219 -9.96 2.26 -15.69
N LEU A 220 -8.93 1.67 -15.05
CA LEU A 220 -8.72 1.82 -13.60
C LEU A 220 -8.50 3.29 -13.20
N LEU A 221 -7.73 4.02 -14.01
CA LEU A 221 -7.51 5.45 -13.81
C LEU A 221 -8.80 6.26 -13.96
N ALA A 222 -9.63 5.95 -14.94
CA ALA A 222 -10.93 6.62 -15.13
C ALA A 222 -11.87 6.39 -13.94
N ILE A 223 -11.92 5.16 -13.40
CA ILE A 223 -12.69 4.86 -12.18
C ILE A 223 -12.15 5.68 -10.99
N TYR A 224 -10.82 5.74 -10.83
CA TYR A 224 -10.19 6.52 -9.76
C TYR A 224 -10.47 8.03 -9.89
N ILE A 225 -10.39 8.60 -11.10
CA ILE A 225 -10.75 10.01 -11.35
C ILE A 225 -12.23 10.25 -11.04
N GLY A 226 -13.12 9.35 -11.48
CA GLY A 226 -14.55 9.44 -11.16
C GLY A 226 -14.81 9.43 -9.65
N TYR A 227 -14.11 8.57 -8.91
CA TYR A 227 -14.14 8.58 -7.45
C TYR A 227 -13.67 9.91 -6.87
N LEU A 228 -12.54 10.47 -7.32
CA LEU A 228 -12.05 11.76 -6.82
C LEU A 228 -13.07 12.88 -7.05
N LEU A 229 -13.75 12.89 -8.20
CA LEU A 229 -14.80 13.87 -8.50
C LEU A 229 -16.00 13.69 -7.56
N VAL A 230 -16.46 12.46 -7.35
CA VAL A 230 -17.59 12.18 -6.43
C VAL A 230 -17.22 12.50 -4.99
N ALA A 231 -16.02 12.13 -4.54
CA ALA A 231 -15.53 12.40 -3.19
C ALA A 231 -15.40 13.91 -2.95
N THR A 232 -14.90 14.66 -3.93
CA THR A 232 -14.70 16.11 -3.79
C THR A 232 -16.02 16.88 -3.89
N PHE A 233 -16.84 16.64 -4.93
CA PHE A 233 -18.05 17.42 -5.15
C PHE A 233 -19.28 16.91 -4.39
N GLY A 234 -19.36 15.60 -4.13
CA GLY A 234 -20.50 14.99 -3.45
C GLY A 234 -20.48 15.20 -1.94
N PHE A 235 -19.32 15.08 -1.30
CA PHE A 235 -19.19 15.22 0.16
C PHE A 235 -18.83 16.63 0.62
N ALA A 236 -18.22 17.49 -0.20
CA ALA A 236 -18.02 18.91 0.18
C ALA A 236 -19.32 19.74 0.17
N SER A 237 -20.42 19.16 -0.32
CA SER A 237 -21.74 19.82 -0.38
C SER A 237 -22.67 19.49 0.80
N ASN A 238 -22.24 18.65 1.75
CA ASN A 238 -22.97 18.29 2.98
C ASN A 238 -22.14 18.60 4.21
#